data_AF-A0A1V2C9F3-F1
#
_entry.id   AF-A0A1V2C9F3-F1
#
_cell.length_a   1.000
_cell.length_b   1.000
_cell.length_c   1.000
_cell.angle_alpha   90.00
_cell.angle_beta   90.00
_cell.angle_gamma   90.00
#
_symmetry.space_group_name_H-M   'P 1'
#
loop_
_entity.id
_entity.type
_entity.pdbx_description
1 polymer ?
#
loop_
_entity_poly.entity_id
_entity_poly.type
_entity_poly.pdbx_seq_one_letter_code
_entity_poly.pdbx_strand_id
1 'polypeptide(L)'
;MAKPDITLRRKLREEKQEGKNGLKFVIDGAKVKCDLCTVPYGDLKANYNTPSIQDKRVVTIVEKDIMSLIFKGNCKKSFMNSSPCASVMKLGEWKNPGTVYFQDELAVLLRSTIKCEYGGVDIKIWDCGQRNEINNLDTTGLSVPDFTPNFDIKFELDTTEDTVVPFGILDFESKQENQFFKFKYTLEKNNLDAFYFDIISEDGELLYSFNCLKPAIIDNESKDPLFKIEKTSHIPMVSALQSIGNPDLEPVDYTALGTYIISWDGFDNDAIYDSTRFNNKELKARITGIKDGIPKKIVVDFSTKYNQVKWTDVKIDKNTKRIDVTLRVNLTDGGTEGLNCWKNTRDFNPPHTKSEICDWDKISEEALEYYKQSPVKYRTKSFEELRDLATEGVNKHWSRNSSNIGKGVNISNELFEVFIVSKADRSGLSAPKIIYQTNVEEGRSRNWEGSRILFYYEGYLYYNYWKKYPDSMLYINKGWEYKSDDIEDYKMVSAHEIGHEILLAYGGHIYSKTHEGTSHWSIILQDPSSSATDIPNTGEIDLMKYYKNRYDITRTIIPEFDLLKLIWLTKLKIK
;
A
#
# COMPACT_ATOMS: atom_id res chain seq x y z
N MET A 1 23.31 4.26 2.13
CA MET A 1 22.26 5.17 2.63
C MET A 1 22.66 5.63 4.03
N ALA A 2 22.78 6.94 4.26
CA ALA A 2 23.19 7.50 5.54
C ALA A 2 22.14 7.21 6.62
N LYS A 3 22.56 6.82 7.82
CA LYS A 3 21.68 6.59 8.97
C LYS A 3 20.95 7.91 9.32
N PRO A 4 19.63 7.89 9.57
CA PRO A 4 18.90 9.09 9.93
C PRO A 4 19.41 9.65 11.27
N ASP A 5 19.71 10.95 11.28
CA ASP A 5 20.25 11.67 12.43
C ASP A 5 19.20 11.77 13.56
N ILE A 6 19.34 10.88 14.54
CA ILE A 6 18.49 10.77 15.74
C ILE A 6 18.53 12.06 16.58
N THR A 7 19.60 12.84 16.47
CA THR A 7 19.83 14.07 17.24
C THR A 7 18.87 15.17 16.80
N LEU A 8 18.63 15.31 15.50
CA LEU A 8 17.70 16.28 14.93
C LEU A 8 16.24 15.98 15.35
N ARG A 9 15.84 14.70 15.31
CA ARG A 9 14.50 14.26 15.75
C ARG A 9 14.27 14.48 17.24
N ARG A 10 15.31 14.31 18.08
CA ARG A 10 15.22 14.60 19.53
C ARG A 10 15.02 16.10 19.76
N LYS A 11 15.77 16.94 19.07
CA LYS A 11 15.67 18.40 19.18
C LYS A 11 14.29 18.92 18.76
N LEU A 12 13.73 18.39 17.67
CA LEU A 12 12.35 18.71 17.23
C LEU A 12 11.29 18.29 18.25
N ARG A 13 11.48 17.17 18.96
CA ARG A 13 10.57 16.73 20.04
C ARG A 13 10.68 17.62 21.26
N GLU A 14 11.89 18.03 21.63
CA GLU A 14 12.16 18.97 22.73
C GLU A 14 11.53 20.34 22.43
N GLU A 15 11.71 20.88 21.23
CA GLU A 15 11.11 22.14 20.78
C GLU A 15 9.57 22.06 20.75
N LYS A 16 8.99 20.94 20.29
CA LYS A 16 7.53 20.71 20.30
C LYS A 16 7.00 20.60 21.74
N GLN A 17 7.75 20.00 22.65
CA GLN A 17 7.38 19.86 24.05
C GLN A 17 7.50 21.19 24.81
N GLU A 18 8.53 21.98 24.52
CA GLU A 18 8.71 23.34 25.06
C GLU A 18 7.61 24.28 24.55
N GLY A 19 7.27 24.18 23.26
CA GLY A 19 6.13 24.87 22.66
C GLY A 19 4.80 24.50 23.34
N LYS A 20 4.55 23.22 23.63
CA LYS A 20 3.38 22.77 24.39
C LYS A 20 3.40 23.23 25.84
N ASN A 21 4.55 23.19 26.51
CA ASN A 21 4.69 23.63 27.90
C ASN A 21 4.49 25.14 28.04
N GLY A 22 4.93 25.94 27.06
CA GLY A 22 4.70 27.38 27.03
C GLY A 22 3.22 27.79 26.95
N LEU A 23 2.34 26.86 26.58
CA LEU A 23 0.88 27.08 26.50
C LEU A 23 0.15 26.78 27.83
N LYS A 24 0.85 26.39 28.90
CA LYS A 24 0.22 26.19 30.21
C LYS A 24 -0.33 27.50 30.76
N PHE A 25 -1.58 27.49 31.23
CA PHE A 25 -2.17 28.59 31.97
C PHE A 25 -1.42 28.83 33.29
N VAL A 26 -1.32 30.08 33.69
CA VAL A 26 -0.68 30.46 34.95
C VAL A 26 -1.76 30.65 35.99
N ILE A 27 -1.60 30.01 37.15
CA ILE A 27 -2.58 30.05 38.24
C ILE A 27 -2.00 30.71 39.49
N ASP A 28 -2.88 31.09 40.42
CA ASP A 28 -2.52 31.74 41.67
C ASP A 28 -1.46 30.95 42.46
N GLY A 29 -0.41 31.66 42.89
CA GLY A 29 0.77 31.06 43.52
C GLY A 29 1.85 30.56 42.55
N ALA A 30 1.74 30.91 41.26
CA ALA A 30 2.82 30.80 40.28
C ALA A 30 4.08 31.57 40.72
N LYS A 31 5.23 31.23 40.13
CA LYS A 31 6.51 31.89 40.41
C LYS A 31 7.00 32.68 39.21
N VAL A 32 7.49 33.88 39.45
CA VAL A 32 8.12 34.75 38.46
C VAL A 32 9.61 34.90 38.75
N LYS A 33 10.40 35.23 37.72
CA LYS A 33 11.84 35.42 37.81
C LYS A 33 12.26 36.75 37.20
N CYS A 34 13.06 37.51 37.95
CA CYS A 34 13.73 38.73 37.52
C CYS A 34 15.22 38.67 37.85
N ASP A 35 16.09 38.65 36.84
CA ASP A 35 17.54 38.51 37.04
C ASP A 35 18.19 39.75 37.72
N LEU A 36 17.50 40.89 37.68
CA LEU A 36 17.91 42.14 38.34
C LEU A 36 17.37 42.31 39.77
N CYS A 37 16.68 41.32 40.33
CA CYS A 37 16.35 41.31 41.75
C CYS A 37 17.48 40.59 42.54
N THR A 38 17.82 41.07 43.74
CA THR A 38 18.75 40.35 44.63
C THR A 38 18.18 39.02 45.12
N VAL A 39 16.85 38.88 45.14
CA VAL A 39 16.12 37.62 45.30
C VAL A 39 15.38 37.34 43.98
N PRO A 40 15.99 36.59 43.04
CA PRO A 40 15.52 36.54 41.66
C PRO A 40 14.10 35.98 41.46
N TYR A 41 13.60 35.20 42.42
CA TYR A 41 12.29 34.57 42.34
C TYR A 41 11.25 35.31 43.18
N GLY A 42 10.09 35.59 42.58
CA GLY A 42 8.94 36.24 43.21
C GLY A 42 7.67 35.41 43.08
N ASP A 43 6.64 35.82 43.81
CA ASP A 43 5.32 35.21 43.78
C ASP A 43 4.43 35.96 42.79
N LEU A 44 3.63 35.23 42.01
CA LEU A 44 2.61 35.77 41.14
C LEU A 44 1.23 35.42 41.68
N LYS A 45 0.46 36.46 42.01
CA LYS A 45 -0.84 36.38 42.66
C LYS A 45 -1.94 36.84 41.72
N ALA A 46 -3.03 36.08 41.65
CA ALA A 46 -4.23 36.46 40.91
C ALA A 46 -5.23 37.18 41.84
N ASN A 47 -5.36 38.48 41.66
CA ASN A 47 -6.25 39.35 42.44
C ASN A 47 -7.61 39.55 41.74
N TYR A 48 -7.65 39.51 40.40
CA TYR A 48 -8.85 39.55 39.59
C TYR A 48 -9.69 38.31 39.84
N ASN A 49 -11.01 38.50 39.91
CA ASN A 49 -11.92 37.41 40.19
C ASN A 49 -12.08 36.55 38.95
N THR A 50 -11.28 35.51 38.79
CA THR A 50 -11.36 34.62 37.62
C THR A 50 -11.80 33.22 38.05
N PRO A 51 -12.37 32.42 37.12
CA PRO A 51 -12.51 30.98 37.31
C PRO A 51 -11.19 30.34 37.74
N SER A 52 -11.28 29.23 38.49
CA SER A 52 -10.13 28.51 38.99
C SER A 52 -9.70 27.37 38.06
N ILE A 53 -8.40 27.09 38.04
CA ILE A 53 -7.81 25.84 37.56
C ILE A 53 -7.04 25.26 38.75
N GLN A 54 -7.34 24.01 39.13
CA GLN A 54 -6.76 23.37 40.33
C GLN A 54 -6.99 24.21 41.61
N ASP A 55 -8.24 24.63 41.82
CA ASP A 55 -8.70 25.43 42.97
C ASP A 55 -7.98 26.78 43.17
N LYS A 56 -7.26 27.24 42.14
CA LYS A 56 -6.52 28.50 42.13
C LYS A 56 -6.95 29.35 40.95
N ARG A 57 -7.14 30.64 41.21
CA ARG A 57 -7.56 31.62 40.19
C ARG A 57 -6.56 31.68 39.04
N VAL A 58 -7.03 31.83 37.81
CA VAL A 58 -6.17 32.01 36.63
C VAL A 58 -5.64 33.44 36.59
N VAL A 59 -4.35 33.59 36.33
CA VAL A 59 -3.73 34.90 36.13
C VAL A 59 -4.09 35.42 34.74
N THR A 60 -4.59 36.65 34.68
CA THR A 60 -4.91 37.34 33.41
C THR A 60 -4.06 38.59 33.22
N ILE A 61 -4.17 39.23 32.05
CA ILE A 61 -3.35 40.39 31.69
C ILE A 61 -3.54 41.61 32.61
N VAL A 62 -4.59 41.66 33.42
CA VAL A 62 -4.80 42.73 34.40
C VAL A 62 -3.84 42.62 35.59
N GLU A 63 -3.22 41.47 35.80
CA GLU A 63 -2.26 41.21 36.88
C GLU A 63 -0.90 41.81 36.54
N LYS A 64 -0.80 43.14 36.56
CA LYS A 64 0.37 43.90 36.11
C LYS A 64 0.84 44.97 37.10
N ASP A 65 0.61 44.74 38.39
CA ASP A 65 1.04 45.65 39.45
C ASP A 65 1.89 44.94 40.53
N ILE A 66 2.30 45.72 41.53
CA ILE A 66 3.11 45.25 42.67
C ILE A 66 2.34 44.33 43.62
N MET A 67 1.01 44.27 43.53
CA MET A 67 0.16 43.37 44.31
C MET A 67 0.02 42.01 43.65
N SER A 68 0.20 41.94 42.34
CA SER A 68 0.24 40.70 41.59
C SER A 68 1.66 40.13 41.48
N LEU A 69 2.68 40.96 41.22
CA LEU A 69 4.08 40.53 41.10
C LEU A 69 4.89 40.88 42.36
N ILE A 70 5.03 39.92 43.26
CA ILE A 70 5.58 40.13 44.60
C ILE A 70 7.04 39.68 44.65
N PHE A 71 7.98 40.64 44.65
CA PHE A 71 9.41 40.40 44.86
C PHE A 71 9.88 40.88 46.23
N LYS A 72 10.64 40.04 46.94
CA LYS A 72 11.16 40.34 48.30
C LYS A 72 12.58 40.90 48.32
N GLY A 73 13.24 41.03 47.17
CA GLY A 73 14.61 41.55 47.06
C GLY A 73 14.66 43.01 46.63
N ASN A 74 15.89 43.53 46.54
CA ASN A 74 16.18 44.87 46.03
C ASN A 74 16.53 44.83 44.54
N CYS A 75 16.27 45.93 43.84
CA CYS A 75 16.63 46.05 42.44
C CYS A 75 18.12 46.36 42.31
N LYS A 76 18.87 45.51 41.59
CA LYS A 76 20.32 45.69 41.31
C LYS A 76 20.64 46.91 40.43
N LYS A 77 19.62 47.56 39.86
CA LYS A 77 19.76 48.79 39.08
C LYS A 77 19.54 50.05 39.91
N SER A 78 19.01 49.91 41.12
CA SER A 78 18.87 51.04 42.04
C SER A 78 20.23 51.49 42.55
N PHE A 79 20.35 52.76 42.93
CA PHE A 79 21.58 53.32 43.48
C PHE A 79 22.06 52.47 44.68
N MET A 80 23.28 51.92 44.60
CA MET A 80 23.85 50.98 45.57
C MET A 80 22.98 49.74 45.90
N ASN A 81 22.08 49.32 45.01
CA ASN A 81 21.16 48.19 45.22
C ASN A 81 20.26 48.34 46.45
N SER A 82 19.99 49.58 46.89
CA SER A 82 19.31 49.85 48.16
C SER A 82 17.78 49.84 48.08
N SER A 83 17.20 49.97 46.88
CA SER A 83 15.75 50.10 46.74
C SER A 83 15.05 48.75 46.61
N PRO A 84 14.05 48.44 47.45
CA PRO A 84 13.21 47.25 47.31
C PRO A 84 12.51 47.23 45.95
N CYS A 85 12.46 46.08 45.29
CA CYS A 85 11.74 45.92 44.03
C CYS A 85 10.27 46.35 44.17
N ALA A 86 9.63 46.04 45.29
CA ALA A 86 8.26 46.46 45.60
C ALA A 86 8.04 47.98 45.60
N SER A 87 9.09 48.79 45.76
CA SER A 87 9.01 50.26 45.82
C SER A 87 9.34 50.96 44.51
N VAL A 88 10.11 50.32 43.62
CA VAL A 88 10.63 50.96 42.39
C VAL A 88 10.17 50.28 41.10
N MET A 89 9.58 49.09 41.20
CA MET A 89 9.15 48.32 40.03
C MET A 89 7.99 49.03 39.33
N LYS A 90 8.20 49.34 38.06
CA LYS A 90 7.18 49.83 37.14
C LYS A 90 6.98 48.78 36.05
N LEU A 91 5.78 48.25 35.93
CA LEU A 91 5.44 47.16 35.01
C LEU A 91 4.73 47.71 33.78
N GLY A 92 5.10 47.19 32.60
CA GLY A 92 4.41 47.46 31.34
C GLY A 92 3.30 46.44 31.07
N GLU A 93 2.99 46.23 29.79
CA GLU A 93 1.99 45.24 29.38
C GLU A 93 2.58 43.82 29.29
N TRP A 94 1.71 42.82 29.48
CA TRP A 94 2.04 41.42 29.22
C TRP A 94 2.27 41.18 27.72
N LYS A 95 3.36 40.48 27.41
CA LYS A 95 3.67 40.01 26.07
C LYS A 95 3.33 38.53 25.94
N ASN A 96 2.86 38.15 24.75
CA ASN A 96 2.47 36.78 24.40
C ASN A 96 1.44 36.16 25.37
N PRO A 97 0.33 36.86 25.73
CA PRO A 97 -0.77 36.22 26.43
C PRO A 97 -1.39 35.10 25.58
N GLY A 98 -2.27 34.32 26.18
CA GLY A 98 -3.13 33.38 25.47
C GLY A 98 -4.18 34.09 24.63
N THR A 99 -4.96 33.31 23.89
CA THR A 99 -6.13 33.78 23.13
C THR A 99 -7.45 33.49 23.84
N VAL A 100 -7.38 32.87 25.03
CA VAL A 100 -8.53 32.49 25.86
C VAL A 100 -8.79 33.60 26.88
N TYR A 101 -10.06 33.96 27.04
CA TYR A 101 -10.53 34.94 28.01
C TYR A 101 -11.01 34.27 29.31
N PHE A 102 -10.71 34.86 30.45
CA PHE A 102 -11.27 34.52 31.76
C PHE A 102 -11.92 35.77 32.34
N GLN A 103 -13.26 35.81 32.35
CA GLN A 103 -14.05 37.00 32.73
C GLN A 103 -13.55 38.26 32.00
N ASP A 104 -13.58 38.17 30.66
CA ASP A 104 -13.26 39.24 29.70
C ASP A 104 -11.78 39.64 29.58
N GLU A 105 -10.88 39.00 30.34
CA GLU A 105 -9.45 39.30 30.32
C GLU A 105 -8.61 38.13 29.77
N LEU A 106 -7.62 38.42 28.94
CA LEU A 106 -6.78 37.38 28.33
C LEU A 106 -5.95 36.66 29.38
N ALA A 107 -5.86 35.33 29.26
CA ALA A 107 -5.06 34.51 30.15
C ALA A 107 -3.56 34.73 29.97
N VAL A 108 -2.82 34.79 31.08
CA VAL A 108 -1.36 34.75 31.08
C VAL A 108 -0.91 33.29 30.96
N LEU A 109 0.01 33.02 30.03
CA LEU A 109 0.57 31.70 29.77
C LEU A 109 1.99 31.60 30.30
N LEU A 110 2.52 30.39 30.50
CA LEU A 110 3.90 30.21 30.97
C LEU A 110 4.95 30.89 30.07
N ARG A 111 4.69 30.97 28.76
CA ARG A 111 5.54 31.70 27.81
C ARG A 111 5.44 33.23 27.91
N SER A 112 4.45 33.76 28.63
CA SER A 112 4.22 35.19 28.73
C SER A 112 5.30 35.87 29.57
N THR A 113 5.58 37.13 29.26
CA THR A 113 6.56 37.94 29.98
C THR A 113 6.04 39.35 30.17
N ILE A 114 6.45 40.02 31.24
CA ILE A 114 6.07 41.41 31.51
C ILE A 114 7.31 42.26 31.73
N LYS A 115 7.37 43.43 31.09
CA LYS A 115 8.55 44.29 31.15
C LYS A 115 8.58 45.07 32.45
N CYS A 116 9.69 45.00 33.19
CA CYS A 116 9.98 45.95 34.25
C CYS A 116 10.68 47.16 33.64
N GLU A 117 9.99 48.30 33.52
CA GLU A 117 10.50 49.51 32.91
C GLU A 117 11.65 50.13 33.71
N TYR A 118 11.59 50.07 35.04
CA TYR A 118 12.67 50.55 35.91
C TYR A 118 13.96 49.73 35.68
N GLY A 119 13.86 48.40 35.81
CA GLY A 119 14.96 47.46 35.60
C GLY A 119 15.43 47.40 34.14
N GLY A 120 14.54 47.63 33.18
CA GLY A 120 14.78 47.47 31.75
C GLY A 120 14.82 46.01 31.29
N VAL A 121 14.32 45.06 32.10
CA VAL A 121 14.35 43.62 31.83
C VAL A 121 12.95 43.03 31.82
N ASP A 122 12.74 41.99 31.00
CA ASP A 122 11.50 41.22 30.99
C ASP A 122 11.49 40.22 32.14
N ILE A 123 10.46 40.28 32.98
CA ILE A 123 10.18 39.32 34.04
C ILE A 123 9.52 38.11 33.38
N LYS A 124 10.07 36.92 33.67
CA LYS A 124 9.60 35.65 33.10
C LYS A 124 8.79 34.89 34.13
N ILE A 125 7.85 34.07 33.67
CA ILE A 125 7.14 33.12 34.51
C ILE A 125 8.00 31.85 34.58
N TRP A 126 8.42 31.49 35.78
CA TRP A 126 9.32 30.37 36.04
C TRP A 126 8.55 29.08 36.34
N ASP A 127 7.43 29.19 37.04
CA ASP A 127 6.55 28.08 37.38
C ASP A 127 5.10 28.54 37.21
N CYS A 128 4.32 27.84 36.38
CA CYS A 128 2.92 28.17 36.13
C CYS A 128 1.99 27.91 37.33
N GLY A 129 2.48 27.32 38.42
CA GLY A 129 1.71 27.03 39.62
C GLY A 129 0.88 25.73 39.54
N GLN A 130 0.59 25.26 38.31
CA GLN A 130 -0.06 23.97 38.09
C GLN A 130 0.80 22.82 38.66
N ARG A 131 0.15 21.86 39.31
CA ARG A 131 0.77 20.64 39.85
C ARG A 131 0.13 19.42 39.22
N ASN A 132 0.90 18.34 39.12
CA ASN A 132 0.43 17.04 38.69
C ASN A 132 0.57 16.05 39.85
N GLU A 133 0.01 16.41 41.00
CA GLU A 133 0.01 15.57 42.21
C GLU A 133 -1.40 15.53 42.79
N ILE A 134 -1.94 14.32 42.94
CA ILE A 134 -3.21 14.08 43.64
C ILE A 134 -2.88 13.93 45.12
N ASN A 135 -2.93 15.03 45.87
CA ASN A 135 -2.69 14.99 47.31
C ASN A 135 -4.03 15.06 48.07
N ASN A 136 -4.47 13.88 48.51
CA ASN A 136 -5.54 13.62 49.50
C ASN A 136 -6.91 14.28 49.23
N LEU A 137 -7.78 13.55 48.54
CA LEU A 137 -9.23 13.76 48.60
C LEU A 137 -9.77 13.16 49.90
N ASP A 138 -10.22 13.99 50.83
CA ASP A 138 -11.12 13.57 51.92
C ASP A 138 -12.54 13.45 51.34
N THR A 139 -13.02 12.21 51.23
CA THR A 139 -14.30 11.85 50.61
C THR A 139 -15.41 11.59 51.64
N THR A 140 -15.21 11.94 52.91
CA THR A 140 -16.25 11.73 53.92
C THR A 140 -17.35 12.79 53.85
N GLY A 141 -18.47 12.43 53.19
CA GLY A 141 -19.78 13.11 53.38
C GLY A 141 -20.34 13.88 52.19
N LEU A 142 -19.65 13.97 51.06
CA LEU A 142 -20.21 14.57 49.85
C LEU A 142 -20.83 13.47 48.97
N SER A 143 -22.15 13.54 48.76
CA SER A 143 -22.78 12.86 47.63
C SER A 143 -22.33 13.57 46.35
N VAL A 144 -21.24 13.09 45.78
CA VAL A 144 -20.84 13.41 44.40
C VAL A 144 -21.92 12.80 43.51
N PRO A 145 -22.63 13.57 42.67
CA PRO A 145 -23.34 12.96 41.56
C PRO A 145 -22.26 12.30 40.72
N ASP A 146 -22.29 10.96 40.61
CA ASP A 146 -21.55 10.23 39.60
C ASP A 146 -22.00 10.75 38.24
N PHE A 147 -21.37 11.82 37.75
CA PHE A 147 -21.50 12.20 36.35
C PHE A 147 -20.54 11.31 35.57
N THR A 148 -20.88 10.03 35.48
CA THR A 148 -20.42 9.21 34.38
C THR A 148 -21.23 9.65 33.15
N PRO A 149 -20.61 10.24 32.11
CA PRO A 149 -21.29 10.48 30.86
C PRO A 149 -21.84 9.15 30.38
N ASN A 150 -23.17 9.02 30.40
CA ASN A 150 -23.83 7.77 30.13
C ASN A 150 -23.93 7.62 28.62
N PHE A 151 -22.87 7.12 27.98
CA PHE A 151 -22.88 6.71 26.57
C PHE A 151 -22.48 5.24 26.45
N ASP A 152 -23.22 4.53 25.62
CA ASP A 152 -22.96 3.13 25.34
C ASP A 152 -22.55 2.94 23.89
N ILE A 153 -21.53 2.11 23.74
CA ILE A 153 -20.98 1.77 22.45
C ILE A 153 -21.06 0.26 22.30
N LYS A 154 -21.61 -0.19 21.17
CA LYS A 154 -21.48 -1.56 20.68
C LYS A 154 -20.64 -1.53 19.42
N PHE A 155 -19.73 -2.48 19.30
CA PHE A 155 -18.80 -2.55 18.18
C PHE A 155 -18.53 -4.00 17.85
N GLU A 156 -18.76 -4.36 16.60
CA GLU A 156 -18.61 -5.72 16.10
C GLU A 156 -18.11 -5.70 14.65
N LEU A 157 -17.39 -6.74 14.26
CA LEU A 157 -17.08 -7.00 12.86
C LEU A 157 -18.38 -7.34 12.14
N ASP A 158 -18.64 -6.70 11.00
CA ASP A 158 -19.77 -7.07 10.15
C ASP A 158 -19.37 -8.25 9.26
N THR A 159 -19.93 -9.42 9.57
CA THR A 159 -19.64 -10.68 8.86
C THR A 159 -20.63 -10.97 7.73
N THR A 160 -21.43 -10.00 7.30
CA THR A 160 -22.34 -10.17 6.15
C THR A 160 -21.59 -10.49 4.87
N GLU A 161 -20.41 -9.91 4.69
CA GLU A 161 -19.45 -10.26 3.64
C GLU A 161 -18.12 -10.67 4.28
N ASP A 162 -17.73 -11.92 4.12
CA ASP A 162 -16.55 -12.50 4.78
C ASP A 162 -15.30 -12.49 3.88
N THR A 163 -15.31 -11.71 2.80
CA THR A 163 -14.16 -11.58 1.89
C THR A 163 -13.92 -10.14 1.47
N VAL A 164 -12.67 -9.83 1.15
CA VAL A 164 -12.24 -8.51 0.65
C VAL A 164 -11.31 -8.68 -0.54
N VAL A 165 -11.57 -7.91 -1.60
CA VAL A 165 -10.72 -7.74 -2.76
C VAL A 165 -10.38 -6.25 -2.88
N PRO A 166 -9.10 -5.84 -2.83
CA PRO A 166 -8.74 -4.43 -2.97
C PRO A 166 -9.25 -3.90 -4.32
N PHE A 167 -9.79 -2.67 -4.30
CA PHE A 167 -10.52 -2.05 -5.42
C PHE A 167 -11.79 -2.78 -5.89
N GLY A 168 -12.23 -3.85 -5.23
CA GLY A 168 -13.43 -4.59 -5.64
C GLY A 168 -13.35 -5.14 -7.05
N ILE A 169 -12.15 -5.56 -7.49
CA ILE A 169 -11.94 -6.19 -8.79
C ILE A 169 -12.95 -7.31 -8.96
N LEU A 170 -13.62 -7.35 -10.12
CA LEU A 170 -14.70 -8.28 -10.39
C LEU A 170 -14.22 -9.74 -10.33
N ASP A 171 -15.13 -10.65 -10.01
CA ASP A 171 -14.91 -12.08 -10.15
C ASP A 171 -15.04 -12.56 -11.61
N PHE A 172 -14.81 -13.85 -11.84
CA PHE A 172 -14.87 -14.45 -13.18
C PHE A 172 -16.28 -14.40 -13.81
N GLU A 173 -17.33 -14.21 -13.01
CA GLU A 173 -18.72 -14.03 -13.48
C GLU A 173 -19.07 -12.54 -13.66
N SER A 174 -18.08 -11.64 -13.56
CA SER A 174 -18.24 -10.20 -13.61
C SER A 174 -19.11 -9.63 -12.48
N LYS A 175 -19.19 -10.35 -11.35
CA LYS A 175 -19.85 -9.86 -10.14
C LYS A 175 -18.90 -8.98 -9.35
N GLN A 176 -19.47 -7.95 -8.74
CA GLN A 176 -18.74 -7.03 -7.89
C GLN A 176 -18.29 -7.74 -6.61
N GLU A 177 -17.01 -7.60 -6.27
CA GLU A 177 -16.44 -8.11 -5.03
C GLU A 177 -16.48 -7.03 -3.94
N ASN A 178 -16.64 -7.47 -2.69
CA ASN A 178 -16.55 -6.56 -1.56
C ASN A 178 -15.13 -5.99 -1.45
N GLN A 179 -15.03 -4.67 -1.35
CA GLN A 179 -13.76 -3.96 -1.26
C GLN A 179 -13.43 -3.47 0.16
N PHE A 180 -14.32 -3.71 1.13
CA PHE A 180 -14.20 -3.11 2.47
C PHE A 180 -14.25 -4.14 3.59
N PHE A 181 -13.35 -3.99 4.56
CA PHE A 181 -13.58 -4.47 5.92
C PHE A 181 -14.69 -3.62 6.55
N LYS A 182 -15.77 -4.26 6.98
CA LYS A 182 -16.94 -3.57 7.52
C LYS A 182 -17.04 -3.82 9.02
N PHE A 183 -17.28 -2.76 9.77
CA PHE A 183 -17.51 -2.83 11.20
C PHE A 183 -18.79 -2.11 11.55
N LYS A 184 -19.64 -2.76 12.34
CA LYS A 184 -20.87 -2.17 12.81
C LYS A 184 -20.63 -1.51 14.16
N TYR A 185 -20.99 -0.24 14.23
CA TYR A 185 -20.86 0.60 15.41
C TYR A 185 -22.23 1.17 15.77
N THR A 186 -22.64 1.01 17.03
CA THR A 186 -23.87 1.61 17.55
C THR A 186 -23.54 2.48 18.75
N LEU A 187 -23.95 3.74 18.70
CA LEU A 187 -23.86 4.70 19.80
C LEU A 187 -25.25 4.94 20.38
N GLU A 188 -25.37 4.72 21.69
CA GLU A 188 -26.61 4.90 22.44
C GLU A 188 -26.41 5.93 23.57
N LYS A 189 -27.54 6.48 24.02
CA LYS A 189 -27.71 7.38 25.18
C LYS A 189 -27.15 8.81 25.05
N ASN A 190 -25.94 9.01 24.53
CA ASN A 190 -25.38 10.36 24.30
C ASN A 190 -24.49 10.44 23.06
N ASN A 191 -24.47 11.61 22.42
CA ASN A 191 -23.53 11.94 21.35
C ASN A 191 -22.10 12.13 21.92
N LEU A 192 -21.05 11.78 21.16
CA LEU A 192 -19.63 11.91 21.54
C LEU A 192 -19.04 13.28 21.19
N ASP A 193 -17.99 13.73 21.87
CA ASP A 193 -17.24 14.93 21.47
C ASP A 193 -16.12 14.59 20.48
N ALA A 194 -15.55 13.38 20.60
CA ALA A 194 -14.59 12.83 19.64
C ALA A 194 -14.77 11.32 19.49
N PHE A 195 -14.49 10.82 18.29
CA PHE A 195 -14.50 9.42 17.93
C PHE A 195 -13.20 9.09 17.18
N TYR A 196 -12.55 8.00 17.55
CA TYR A 196 -11.34 7.49 16.88
C TYR A 196 -11.58 6.04 16.47
N PHE A 197 -11.11 5.67 15.29
CA PHE A 197 -11.10 4.30 14.78
C PHE A 197 -9.69 3.95 14.33
N ASP A 198 -9.16 2.85 14.86
CA ASP A 198 -7.81 2.37 14.60
C ASP A 198 -7.85 0.92 14.11
N ILE A 199 -6.97 0.57 13.18
CA ILE A 199 -6.61 -0.82 12.87
C ILE A 199 -5.19 -1.07 13.36
N ILE A 200 -5.00 -2.19 14.05
CA ILE A 200 -3.75 -2.58 14.69
C ILE A 200 -3.40 -4.00 14.21
N SER A 201 -2.15 -4.23 13.85
CA SER A 201 -1.65 -5.55 13.46
C SER A 201 -1.38 -6.46 14.66
N GLU A 202 -1.08 -7.73 14.38
CA GLU A 202 -0.70 -8.74 15.38
C GLU A 202 0.49 -8.34 16.27
N ASP A 203 1.45 -7.60 15.72
CA ASP A 203 2.66 -7.13 16.42
C ASP A 203 2.46 -5.79 17.13
N GLY A 204 1.25 -5.22 17.08
CA GLY A 204 0.88 -3.97 17.75
C GLY A 204 1.19 -2.70 16.96
N GLU A 205 1.57 -2.80 15.69
CA GLU A 205 1.73 -1.66 14.78
C GLU A 205 0.37 -1.03 14.48
N LEU A 206 0.29 0.30 14.49
CA LEU A 206 -0.90 1.03 14.06
C LEU A 206 -0.91 1.10 12.52
N LEU A 207 -1.80 0.32 11.89
CA LEU A 207 -1.94 0.24 10.43
C LEU A 207 -2.72 1.43 9.88
N TYR A 208 -3.84 1.75 10.51
CA TYR A 208 -4.76 2.78 10.04
C TYR A 208 -5.34 3.53 11.24
N SER A 209 -5.59 4.83 11.08
CA SER A 209 -6.27 5.62 12.10
C SER A 209 -7.06 6.74 11.46
N PHE A 210 -8.31 6.86 11.88
CA PHE A 210 -9.21 7.93 11.49
C PHE A 210 -9.87 8.53 12.74
N ASN A 211 -10.23 9.81 12.66
CA ASN A 211 -10.96 10.47 13.73
C ASN A 211 -12.08 11.38 13.20
N CYS A 212 -13.16 11.44 13.97
CA CYS A 212 -14.22 12.42 13.86
C CYS A 212 -14.23 13.27 15.12
N LEU A 213 -14.27 14.59 14.95
CA LEU A 213 -14.45 15.53 16.04
C LEU A 213 -15.78 16.23 15.82
N LYS A 214 -16.57 16.40 16.89
CA LYS A 214 -17.72 17.29 16.78
C LYS A 214 -17.24 18.70 16.43
N PRO A 215 -17.92 19.39 15.51
CA PRO A 215 -17.69 20.82 15.31
C PRO A 215 -17.85 21.54 16.65
N ALA A 216 -16.85 22.33 17.05
CA ALA A 216 -17.05 23.29 18.12
C ALA A 216 -18.04 24.34 17.61
N ILE A 217 -19.27 24.32 18.12
CA ILE A 217 -20.22 25.41 17.87
C ILE A 217 -19.63 26.64 18.58
N ILE A 218 -19.03 27.54 17.81
CA ILE A 218 -18.81 28.91 18.24
C ILE A 218 -20.08 29.64 17.81
N ASP A 219 -20.95 29.96 18.76
CA ASP A 219 -22.07 30.86 18.52
C ASP A 219 -21.49 32.23 18.16
N ASN A 220 -21.35 32.47 16.85
CA ASN A 220 -21.09 33.78 16.30
C ASN A 220 -22.34 34.15 15.49
N GLU A 221 -23.08 35.13 15.99
CA GLU A 221 -24.15 35.77 15.23
C GLU A 221 -23.60 36.35 13.92
N SER A 222 -24.09 35.81 12.80
CA SER A 222 -24.15 36.35 11.43
C SER A 222 -22.86 36.86 10.75
N LYS A 223 -22.59 36.30 9.55
CA LYS A 223 -22.50 37.06 8.29
C LYS A 223 -22.59 36.08 7.10
N ASP A 224 -23.43 36.47 6.15
CA ASP A 224 -23.92 35.72 4.98
C ASP A 224 -22.84 35.22 3.98
N PRO A 225 -23.19 34.29 3.06
CA PRO A 225 -22.27 33.45 2.32
C PRO A 225 -21.76 34.07 1.02
N LEU A 226 -20.49 33.86 0.72
CA LEU A 226 -19.90 34.11 -0.59
C LEU A 226 -19.12 32.86 -0.98
N PHE A 227 -19.70 32.05 -1.87
CA PHE A 227 -19.09 31.50 -3.10
C PHE A 227 -20.04 30.44 -3.69
N LYS A 228 -20.68 30.80 -4.81
CA LYS A 228 -21.30 29.86 -5.74
C LYS A 228 -20.19 29.16 -6.53
N ILE A 229 -20.23 27.84 -6.62
CA ILE A 229 -19.48 27.11 -7.65
C ILE A 229 -20.51 26.45 -8.57
N GLU A 230 -20.33 26.73 -9.85
CA GLU A 230 -21.23 26.41 -10.95
C GLU A 230 -21.22 24.93 -11.31
N LYS A 231 -22.39 24.43 -11.70
CA LYS A 231 -22.54 23.17 -12.43
C LYS A 231 -21.91 23.30 -13.81
N THR A 232 -21.06 22.36 -14.19
CA THR A 232 -20.78 22.07 -15.60
C THR A 232 -20.90 20.58 -15.87
N SER A 233 -21.96 20.27 -16.61
CA SER A 233 -22.16 19.02 -17.34
C SER A 233 -21.35 19.05 -18.63
N HIS A 234 -20.62 17.99 -18.97
CA HIS A 234 -20.45 17.53 -20.35
C HIS A 234 -20.06 16.03 -20.40
N ILE A 235 -20.88 15.26 -21.11
CA ILE A 235 -20.65 13.91 -21.69
C ILE A 235 -20.72 14.14 -23.21
N PRO A 236 -19.86 13.58 -24.09
CA PRO A 236 -19.89 12.16 -24.56
C PRO A 236 -18.49 11.55 -24.88
N MET A 237 -18.21 10.27 -25.15
CA MET A 237 -18.99 9.10 -25.61
C MET A 237 -18.21 7.76 -25.38
N VAL A 238 -18.87 6.77 -24.76
CA VAL A 238 -18.84 5.27 -24.80
C VAL A 238 -17.59 4.43 -25.18
N SER A 239 -17.31 3.43 -24.30
CA SER A 239 -16.70 2.07 -24.45
C SER A 239 -15.39 1.90 -23.63
N ALA A 240 -15.22 1.00 -22.64
CA ALA A 240 -15.87 -0.25 -22.27
C ALA A 240 -15.76 -0.55 -20.74
N LEU A 241 -16.77 -1.28 -20.23
CA LEU A 241 -16.92 -1.90 -18.90
C LEU A 241 -16.98 -0.97 -17.67
N GLN A 242 -17.95 -1.27 -16.81
CA GLN A 242 -18.51 -0.43 -15.75
C GLN A 242 -17.45 0.17 -14.82
N SER A 243 -17.61 1.47 -14.53
CA SER A 243 -16.84 2.17 -13.52
C SER A 243 -16.94 1.43 -12.19
N ILE A 244 -15.82 0.85 -11.75
CA ILE A 244 -15.63 0.32 -10.40
C ILE A 244 -15.96 1.47 -9.45
N GLY A 245 -17.15 1.37 -8.84
CA GLY A 245 -17.81 2.46 -8.15
C GLY A 245 -16.95 2.97 -6.99
N ASN A 246 -16.62 4.25 -7.06
CA ASN A 246 -16.30 5.03 -5.89
C ASN A 246 -17.67 5.39 -5.27
N PRO A 247 -18.10 4.79 -4.15
CA PRO A 247 -19.18 5.41 -3.41
C PRO A 247 -18.61 6.74 -2.89
N ASP A 248 -19.13 7.85 -3.40
CA ASP A 248 -19.03 9.14 -2.73
C ASP A 248 -19.62 8.95 -1.31
N LEU A 249 -18.77 8.56 -0.37
CA LEU A 249 -19.09 8.54 1.05
C LEU A 249 -19.02 10.01 1.48
N GLU A 250 -20.16 10.69 1.50
CA GLU A 250 -20.29 11.92 2.27
C GLU A 250 -19.70 11.68 3.67
N PRO A 251 -18.96 12.66 4.25
CA PRO A 251 -18.33 12.47 5.54
C PRO A 251 -19.40 12.11 6.60
N VAL A 252 -19.35 10.88 7.08
CA VAL A 252 -20.29 10.36 8.08
C VAL A 252 -19.87 10.85 9.45
N ASP A 253 -20.76 11.57 10.14
CA ASP A 253 -20.55 11.92 11.55
C ASP A 253 -20.83 10.71 12.45
N TYR A 254 -19.77 10.03 12.88
CA TYR A 254 -19.83 8.91 13.83
C TYR A 254 -20.00 9.35 15.30
N THR A 255 -20.10 10.65 15.58
CA THR A 255 -20.26 11.18 16.94
C THR A 255 -21.72 11.34 17.36
N ALA A 256 -22.66 11.29 16.43
CA ALA A 256 -24.09 11.33 16.71
C ALA A 256 -24.62 9.96 17.14
N LEU A 257 -25.76 9.97 17.83
CA LEU A 257 -26.52 8.77 18.18
C LEU A 257 -26.98 8.05 16.92
N GLY A 258 -26.81 6.73 16.89
CA GLY A 258 -27.23 5.95 15.74
C GLY A 258 -26.49 4.62 15.61
N THR A 259 -26.79 3.95 14.51
CA THR A 259 -26.06 2.76 14.05
C THR A 259 -25.39 3.09 12.73
N TYR A 260 -24.12 2.74 12.62
CA TYR A 260 -23.25 3.08 11.53
C TYR A 260 -22.49 1.84 11.05
N ILE A 261 -22.10 1.86 9.79
CA ILE A 261 -21.12 0.94 9.21
C ILE A 261 -19.86 1.74 8.91
N ILE A 262 -18.75 1.30 9.47
CA ILE A 262 -17.42 1.80 9.16
C ILE A 262 -16.85 0.89 8.08
N SER A 263 -16.55 1.45 6.92
CA SER A 263 -15.96 0.75 5.78
C SER A 263 -14.50 1.15 5.64
N TRP A 264 -13.60 0.20 5.82
CA TRP A 264 -12.16 0.39 5.62
C TRP A 264 -11.69 -0.44 4.42
N ASP A 265 -10.99 0.17 3.48
CA ASP A 265 -10.56 -0.45 2.21
C ASP A 265 -9.24 -1.24 2.31
N GLY A 266 -8.66 -1.33 3.52
CA GLY A 266 -7.41 -2.03 3.77
C GLY A 266 -6.15 -1.19 3.55
N PHE A 267 -6.27 0.07 3.13
CA PHE A 267 -5.14 0.97 2.95
C PHE A 267 -4.73 1.61 4.28
N ASP A 268 -3.43 1.81 4.48
CA ASP A 268 -2.92 2.56 5.63
C ASP A 268 -3.06 4.08 5.45
N ASN A 269 -2.62 4.84 6.45
CA ASN A 269 -2.70 6.31 6.44
C ASN A 269 -1.81 6.97 5.36
N ASP A 270 -0.84 6.23 4.81
CA ASP A 270 -0.01 6.66 3.68
C ASP A 270 -0.63 6.23 2.33
N ALA A 271 -1.88 5.76 2.35
CA ALA A 271 -2.62 5.25 1.21
C ALA A 271 -1.91 4.07 0.51
N ILE A 272 -1.27 3.20 1.31
CA ILE A 272 -0.61 1.97 0.87
C ILE A 272 -1.42 0.75 1.33
N TYR A 273 -1.74 -0.14 0.39
CA TYR A 273 -2.23 -1.48 0.67
C TYR A 273 -1.10 -2.49 0.44
N ASP A 274 -0.91 -3.43 1.35
CA ASP A 274 0.07 -4.51 1.21
C ASP A 274 -0.56 -5.82 1.67
N SER A 275 -0.84 -6.72 0.73
CA SER A 275 -1.55 -7.97 0.98
C SER A 275 -0.82 -8.89 1.98
N THR A 276 0.51 -8.74 2.11
CA THR A 276 1.32 -9.53 3.05
C THR A 276 1.06 -9.19 4.51
N ARG A 277 0.54 -7.97 4.79
CA ARG A 277 0.14 -7.53 6.14
C ARG A 277 -1.17 -8.18 6.61
N PHE A 278 -1.84 -8.93 5.74
CA PHE A 278 -3.13 -9.58 6.02
C PHE A 278 -3.09 -11.10 5.91
N ASN A 279 -2.18 -11.69 5.14
CA ASN A 279 -2.22 -13.13 4.92
C ASN A 279 -1.79 -13.94 6.17
N ASN A 280 -2.72 -14.70 6.75
CA ASN A 280 -2.57 -15.47 7.99
C ASN A 280 -2.19 -14.57 9.17
N LYS A 281 -2.92 -13.46 9.32
CA LYS A 281 -2.68 -12.44 10.34
C LYS A 281 -3.88 -12.28 11.24
N GLU A 282 -3.62 -12.00 12.50
CA GLU A 282 -4.62 -11.52 13.45
C GLU A 282 -4.52 -10.00 13.56
N LEU A 283 -5.65 -9.32 13.50
CA LEU A 283 -5.75 -7.87 13.55
C LEU A 283 -6.75 -7.44 14.60
N LYS A 284 -6.64 -6.19 15.02
CA LYS A 284 -7.54 -5.58 15.99
C LYS A 284 -8.10 -4.29 15.42
N ALA A 285 -9.42 -4.21 15.37
CA ALA A 285 -10.11 -2.95 15.16
C ALA A 285 -10.43 -2.35 16.53
N ARG A 286 -10.08 -1.08 16.73
CA ARG A 286 -10.33 -0.37 17.99
C ARG A 286 -11.09 0.90 17.72
N ILE A 287 -12.14 1.13 18.49
CA ILE A 287 -12.78 2.43 18.58
C ILE A 287 -12.53 3.07 19.94
N THR A 288 -12.39 4.40 19.95
CA THR A 288 -12.34 5.21 21.16
C THR A 288 -13.35 6.34 21.04
N GLY A 289 -14.43 6.28 21.82
CA GLY A 289 -15.37 7.39 21.96
C GLY A 289 -14.99 8.24 23.17
N ILE A 290 -15.02 9.57 23.04
CA ILE A 290 -14.75 10.51 24.12
C ILE A 290 -15.99 11.37 24.33
N LYS A 291 -16.47 11.44 25.57
CA LYS A 291 -17.53 12.36 25.98
C LYS A 291 -17.13 13.01 27.30
N ASP A 292 -17.17 14.34 27.35
CA ASP A 292 -16.83 15.16 28.51
C ASP A 292 -15.45 14.81 29.09
N GLY A 293 -14.49 14.55 28.19
CA GLY A 293 -13.11 14.15 28.53
C GLY A 293 -12.93 12.68 28.94
N ILE A 294 -14.01 11.89 29.02
CA ILE A 294 -13.95 10.48 29.44
C ILE A 294 -13.89 9.56 28.21
N PRO A 295 -12.80 8.80 28.00
CA PRO A 295 -12.68 7.87 26.89
C PRO A 295 -13.27 6.49 27.23
N LYS A 296 -14.02 5.90 26.29
CA LYS A 296 -14.44 4.49 26.30
C LYS A 296 -13.85 3.79 25.08
N LYS A 297 -13.12 2.70 25.32
CA LYS A 297 -12.42 1.92 24.28
C LYS A 297 -13.06 0.56 24.13
N ILE A 298 -13.33 0.16 22.89
CA ILE A 298 -13.77 -1.18 22.54
C ILE A 298 -12.88 -1.72 21.43
N VAL A 299 -12.50 -2.98 21.55
CA VAL A 299 -11.62 -3.68 20.62
C VAL A 299 -12.34 -4.91 20.11
N VAL A 300 -12.27 -5.14 18.80
CA VAL A 300 -12.71 -6.36 18.13
C VAL A 300 -11.50 -6.98 17.45
N ASP A 301 -11.25 -8.24 17.78
CA ASP A 301 -10.22 -9.03 17.12
C ASP A 301 -10.82 -9.73 15.90
N PHE A 302 -10.05 -9.82 14.81
CA PHE A 302 -10.42 -10.55 13.61
C PHE A 302 -9.18 -11.10 12.93
N SER A 303 -9.35 -12.10 12.08
CA SER A 303 -8.25 -12.77 11.38
C SER A 303 -8.48 -12.76 9.88
N THR A 304 -7.38 -12.73 9.13
CA THR A 304 -7.42 -12.73 7.66
C THR A 304 -6.46 -13.76 7.09
N LYS A 305 -6.82 -14.33 5.94
CA LYS A 305 -5.95 -15.20 5.14
C LYS A 305 -6.33 -15.14 3.67
N TYR A 306 -5.40 -15.49 2.79
CA TYR A 306 -5.76 -15.66 1.38
C TYR A 306 -6.82 -16.74 1.19
N ASN A 307 -7.77 -16.44 0.31
CA ASN A 307 -8.87 -17.32 -0.04
C ASN A 307 -8.58 -18.16 -1.28
N GLN A 308 -7.85 -17.61 -2.27
CA GLN A 308 -7.65 -18.24 -3.57
C GLN A 308 -6.31 -18.96 -3.67
N VAL A 309 -5.21 -18.22 -3.55
CA VAL A 309 -3.85 -18.74 -3.79
C VAL A 309 -2.84 -18.20 -2.77
N LYS A 310 -1.65 -18.82 -2.72
CA LYS A 310 -0.56 -18.42 -1.80
C LYS A 310 0.69 -17.89 -2.51
N TRP A 311 0.71 -17.94 -3.83
CA TRP A 311 1.91 -17.70 -4.63
C TRP A 311 1.98 -16.27 -5.20
N THR A 312 0.98 -15.42 -4.97
CA THR A 312 0.99 -14.01 -5.38
C THR A 312 0.73 -13.09 -4.20
N ASP A 313 1.40 -11.94 -4.20
CA ASP A 313 1.15 -10.81 -3.29
C ASP A 313 1.05 -9.51 -4.08
N VAL A 314 0.31 -8.55 -3.55
CA VAL A 314 0.11 -7.25 -4.17
C VAL A 314 0.35 -6.14 -3.16
N LYS A 315 1.12 -5.14 -3.59
CA LYS A 315 1.27 -3.86 -2.91
C LYS A 315 0.80 -2.74 -3.81
N ILE A 316 -0.09 -1.90 -3.32
CA ILE A 316 -0.71 -0.79 -4.05
C ILE A 316 -0.39 0.50 -3.33
N ASP A 317 0.09 1.50 -4.06
CA ASP A 317 0.28 2.86 -3.58
C ASP A 317 -0.62 3.79 -4.39
N LYS A 318 -1.66 4.34 -3.72
CA LYS A 318 -2.61 5.26 -4.34
C LYS A 318 -2.03 6.64 -4.62
N ASN A 319 -0.98 7.05 -3.91
CA ASN A 319 -0.37 8.37 -4.11
C ASN A 319 0.51 8.38 -5.36
N THR A 320 1.27 7.31 -5.58
CA THR A 320 2.13 7.16 -6.75
C THR A 320 1.46 6.46 -7.93
N LYS A 321 0.22 5.99 -7.76
CA LYS A 321 -0.53 5.20 -8.76
C LYS A 321 0.25 3.97 -9.21
N ARG A 322 0.87 3.27 -8.27
CA ARG A 322 1.76 2.13 -8.51
C ARG A 322 1.21 0.86 -7.87
N ILE A 323 1.28 -0.25 -8.62
CA ILE A 323 0.95 -1.60 -8.15
C ILE A 323 2.17 -2.48 -8.37
N ASP A 324 2.72 -3.03 -7.30
CA ASP A 324 3.78 -4.04 -7.34
C ASP A 324 3.19 -5.41 -7.03
N VAL A 325 3.34 -6.34 -7.96
CA VAL A 325 2.89 -7.73 -7.81
C VAL A 325 4.10 -8.64 -7.67
N THR A 326 4.18 -9.41 -6.60
CA THR A 326 5.17 -10.48 -6.47
C THR A 326 4.56 -11.79 -6.90
N LEU A 327 5.09 -12.40 -7.96
CA LEU A 327 4.63 -13.70 -8.48
C LEU A 327 5.66 -14.78 -8.18
N ARG A 328 5.27 -15.82 -7.44
CA ARG A 328 6.13 -16.98 -7.16
C ARG A 328 5.84 -18.10 -8.14
N VAL A 329 6.87 -18.63 -8.81
CA VAL A 329 6.71 -19.61 -9.90
C VAL A 329 7.61 -20.82 -9.67
N ASN A 330 7.05 -22.03 -9.77
CA ASN A 330 7.75 -23.30 -9.56
C ASN A 330 8.29 -23.88 -10.88
N LEU A 331 9.23 -23.18 -11.52
CA LEU A 331 9.95 -23.69 -12.70
C LEU A 331 10.95 -24.78 -12.27
N THR A 332 11.01 -25.88 -13.02
CA THR A 332 11.87 -27.03 -12.72
C THR A 332 12.70 -27.45 -13.94
N ASP A 333 13.86 -28.06 -13.71
CA ASP A 333 14.71 -28.55 -14.80
C ASP A 333 14.11 -29.83 -15.38
N GLY A 334 13.73 -29.77 -16.66
CA GLY A 334 13.27 -30.92 -17.44
C GLY A 334 14.41 -31.67 -18.12
N GLY A 335 15.64 -31.17 -18.02
CA GLY A 335 16.83 -31.75 -18.62
C GLY A 335 17.06 -31.26 -20.05
N THR A 336 17.66 -32.14 -20.86
CA THR A 336 18.06 -31.81 -22.23
C THR A 336 17.66 -32.91 -23.18
N GLU A 337 17.19 -32.51 -24.36
CA GLU A 337 16.86 -33.40 -25.46
C GLU A 337 17.78 -33.14 -26.67
N GLY A 338 18.18 -34.23 -27.32
CA GLY A 338 18.99 -34.27 -28.53
C GLY A 338 20.49 -33.97 -28.37
N LEU A 339 21.04 -34.35 -27.20
CA LEU A 339 22.47 -34.42 -26.94
C LEU A 339 22.95 -35.83 -26.58
N ASN A 340 22.12 -36.86 -26.79
CA ASN A 340 22.48 -38.22 -26.41
C ASN A 340 23.36 -38.88 -27.47
N CYS A 341 24.24 -39.76 -27.00
CA CYS A 341 25.02 -40.67 -27.83
C CYS A 341 24.80 -42.11 -27.37
N TRP A 342 24.76 -43.04 -28.30
CA TRP A 342 24.62 -44.46 -28.04
C TRP A 342 25.57 -45.28 -28.90
N LYS A 343 25.97 -46.45 -28.39
CA LYS A 343 26.77 -47.39 -29.18
C LYS A 343 26.04 -47.76 -30.46
N ASN A 344 26.77 -47.80 -31.55
CA ASN A 344 26.23 -48.22 -32.83
C ASN A 344 26.03 -49.75 -32.84
N THR A 345 24.87 -50.21 -32.37
CA THR A 345 24.55 -51.65 -32.23
C THR A 345 23.60 -52.18 -33.30
N ARG A 346 23.20 -51.36 -34.29
CA ARG A 346 22.28 -51.72 -35.39
C ARG A 346 22.64 -50.94 -36.65
N ASP A 347 22.32 -51.52 -37.81
CA ASP A 347 22.39 -50.86 -39.13
C ASP A 347 21.36 -49.71 -39.22
N PHE A 348 21.64 -48.59 -38.56
CA PHE A 348 20.99 -47.32 -38.81
C PHE A 348 21.73 -46.61 -39.94
N ASN A 349 20.98 -46.00 -40.85
CA ASN A 349 21.50 -44.96 -41.74
C ASN A 349 21.45 -43.65 -40.94
N PRO A 350 22.59 -42.99 -40.62
CA PRO A 350 23.81 -42.82 -41.44
C PRO A 350 24.94 -43.86 -41.19
N PRO A 351 25.98 -43.93 -42.06
CA PRO A 351 26.71 -45.16 -42.38
C PRO A 351 27.59 -45.76 -41.27
N HIS A 352 27.73 -47.09 -41.38
CA HIS A 352 28.41 -48.15 -40.61
C HIS A 352 29.89 -47.94 -40.19
N THR A 353 30.39 -46.71 -40.02
CA THR A 353 31.81 -46.45 -39.70
C THR A 353 32.08 -45.89 -38.30
N LYS A 354 31.07 -45.38 -37.60
CA LYS A 354 31.21 -44.89 -36.22
C LYS A 354 30.85 -45.98 -35.20
N SER A 355 31.65 -46.11 -34.15
CA SER A 355 31.36 -46.95 -32.98
C SER A 355 30.23 -46.41 -32.10
N GLU A 356 29.90 -45.12 -32.26
CA GLU A 356 28.90 -44.39 -31.49
C GLU A 356 28.12 -43.47 -32.43
N ILE A 357 26.79 -43.41 -32.28
CA ILE A 357 25.89 -42.52 -33.00
C ILE A 357 25.31 -41.54 -31.99
N CYS A 358 25.33 -40.26 -32.32
CA CYS A 358 24.75 -39.20 -31.51
C CYS A 358 23.54 -38.56 -32.20
N ASP A 359 22.74 -37.81 -31.45
CA ASP A 359 21.55 -37.13 -31.99
C ASP A 359 21.89 -36.17 -33.15
N TRP A 360 23.00 -35.43 -33.07
CA TRP A 360 23.47 -34.57 -34.16
C TRP A 360 23.94 -35.31 -35.42
N ASP A 361 24.20 -36.62 -35.35
CA ASP A 361 24.53 -37.40 -36.54
C ASP A 361 23.28 -37.65 -37.41
N LYS A 362 22.07 -37.40 -36.90
CA LYS A 362 20.80 -37.52 -37.65
C LYS A 362 20.53 -36.33 -38.57
N ILE A 363 21.27 -35.23 -38.42
CA ILE A 363 21.10 -34.01 -39.20
C ILE A 363 21.48 -34.30 -40.65
N SER A 364 20.63 -33.87 -41.59
CA SER A 364 20.86 -34.10 -43.01
C SER A 364 22.11 -33.35 -43.51
N GLU A 365 22.82 -33.96 -44.45
CA GLU A 365 23.95 -33.32 -45.13
C GLU A 365 23.49 -32.02 -45.83
N GLU A 366 22.29 -32.04 -46.42
CA GLU A 366 21.68 -30.87 -47.06
C GLU A 366 21.50 -29.70 -46.07
N ALA A 367 21.06 -29.97 -44.83
CA ALA A 367 20.90 -28.94 -43.82
C ALA A 367 22.26 -28.41 -43.33
N LEU A 368 23.26 -29.28 -43.18
CA LEU A 368 24.62 -28.86 -42.81
C LEU A 368 25.24 -27.96 -43.88
N GLU A 369 25.08 -28.32 -45.16
CA GLU A 369 25.58 -27.54 -46.30
C GLU A 369 24.84 -26.22 -46.47
N TYR A 370 23.52 -26.22 -46.28
CA TYR A 370 22.68 -25.03 -46.43
C TYR A 370 22.92 -24.01 -45.33
N TYR A 371 22.78 -24.40 -44.06
CA TYR A 371 22.88 -23.47 -42.92
C TYR A 371 24.33 -23.15 -42.55
N LYS A 372 25.28 -24.04 -42.85
CA LYS A 372 26.72 -23.88 -42.55
C LYS A 372 27.00 -23.62 -41.07
N GLN A 373 26.16 -24.16 -40.19
CA GLN A 373 26.32 -24.08 -38.74
C GLN A 373 26.79 -25.42 -38.19
N SER A 374 27.57 -25.38 -37.11
CA SER A 374 27.97 -26.60 -36.42
C SER A 374 26.82 -27.10 -35.53
N PRO A 375 26.53 -28.41 -35.51
CA PRO A 375 25.57 -28.96 -34.55
C PRO A 375 26.00 -28.70 -33.10
N VAL A 376 25.03 -28.41 -32.25
CA VAL A 376 25.25 -28.20 -30.82
C VAL A 376 25.52 -29.56 -30.17
N LYS A 377 26.62 -29.70 -29.41
CA LYS A 377 27.04 -30.98 -28.81
C LYS A 377 27.04 -30.99 -27.29
N TYR A 378 26.73 -29.85 -26.68
CA TYR A 378 26.60 -29.67 -25.24
C TYR A 378 25.59 -28.57 -24.97
N ARG A 379 24.96 -28.61 -23.79
CA ARG A 379 24.02 -27.58 -23.35
C ARG A 379 24.77 -26.25 -23.19
N THR A 380 24.38 -25.22 -23.93
CA THR A 380 25.03 -23.90 -23.95
C THR A 380 24.49 -22.95 -22.88
N LYS A 381 23.24 -23.17 -22.43
CA LYS A 381 22.58 -22.40 -21.35
C LYS A 381 22.14 -23.30 -20.22
N SER A 382 22.52 -22.95 -19.00
CA SER A 382 22.12 -23.63 -17.77
C SER A 382 20.61 -23.55 -17.52
N PHE A 383 20.11 -24.38 -16.61
CA PHE A 383 18.71 -24.29 -16.18
C PHE A 383 18.43 -22.95 -15.50
N GLU A 384 19.36 -22.45 -14.69
CA GLU A 384 19.23 -21.17 -13.99
C GLU A 384 19.09 -20.01 -14.96
N GLU A 385 19.91 -19.96 -16.01
CA GLU A 385 19.79 -18.94 -17.06
C GLU A 385 18.44 -18.99 -17.76
N LEU A 386 17.97 -20.19 -18.15
CA LEU A 386 16.68 -20.33 -18.80
C LEU A 386 15.51 -19.97 -17.88
N ARG A 387 15.60 -20.36 -16.61
CA ARG A 387 14.61 -20.00 -15.58
C ARG A 387 14.54 -18.47 -15.41
N ASP A 388 15.70 -17.82 -15.35
CA ASP A 388 15.77 -16.38 -15.15
C ASP A 388 15.18 -15.65 -16.38
N LEU A 389 15.52 -16.10 -17.60
CA LEU A 389 14.89 -15.63 -18.83
C LEU A 389 13.37 -15.83 -18.82
N ALA A 390 12.87 -17.00 -18.40
CA ALA A 390 11.43 -17.25 -18.32
C ALA A 390 10.75 -16.29 -17.35
N THR A 391 11.35 -16.01 -16.18
CA THR A 391 10.82 -15.03 -15.22
C THR A 391 10.90 -13.59 -15.72
N GLU A 392 11.95 -13.23 -16.46
CA GLU A 392 12.05 -11.93 -17.15
C GLU A 392 10.94 -11.77 -18.19
N GLY A 393 10.64 -12.83 -18.93
CA GLY A 393 9.54 -12.85 -19.88
C GLY A 393 8.19 -12.54 -19.22
N VAL A 394 7.89 -13.20 -18.10
CA VAL A 394 6.70 -12.90 -17.31
C VAL A 394 6.70 -11.44 -16.86
N ASN A 395 7.81 -10.96 -16.29
CA ASN A 395 7.92 -9.57 -15.83
C ASN A 395 7.68 -8.58 -16.98
N LYS A 396 8.19 -8.86 -18.17
CA LYS A 396 8.03 -8.01 -19.35
C LYS A 396 6.59 -7.98 -19.86
N HIS A 397 6.01 -9.15 -20.11
CA HIS A 397 4.74 -9.25 -20.82
C HIS A 397 3.51 -9.16 -19.90
N TRP A 398 3.68 -9.35 -18.59
CA TRP A 398 2.62 -9.15 -17.59
C TRP A 398 2.69 -7.80 -16.86
N SER A 399 3.71 -6.97 -17.09
CA SER A 399 3.73 -5.59 -16.55
C SER A 399 3.12 -4.60 -17.53
N ARG A 400 2.40 -3.60 -17.03
CA ARG A 400 1.88 -2.48 -17.82
C ARG A 400 2.30 -1.18 -17.17
N ASN A 401 3.18 -0.43 -17.81
CA ASN A 401 3.74 0.81 -17.27
C ASN A 401 4.18 1.75 -18.40
N SER A 402 4.52 2.97 -18.05
CA SER A 402 4.88 4.05 -18.98
C SER A 402 6.00 3.69 -19.96
N SER A 403 6.89 2.76 -19.58
CA SER A 403 8.02 2.31 -20.41
C SER A 403 7.66 1.32 -21.51
N ASN A 404 6.46 0.71 -21.48
CA ASN A 404 6.01 -0.27 -22.47
C ASN A 404 4.73 0.19 -23.21
N ILE A 405 4.21 -0.65 -24.11
CA ILE A 405 3.04 -0.31 -24.93
C ILE A 405 1.75 -0.22 -24.09
N GLY A 406 1.66 -0.97 -22.99
CA GLY A 406 0.44 -1.08 -22.18
C GLY A 406 0.15 0.12 -21.28
N LYS A 407 1.16 0.93 -20.96
CA LYS A 407 1.11 2.17 -20.15
C LYS A 407 0.61 2.06 -18.71
N GLY A 408 -0.36 1.21 -18.42
CA GLY A 408 -0.96 1.00 -17.10
C GLY A 408 -2.27 0.21 -17.19
N VAL A 409 -3.05 0.27 -16.12
CA VAL A 409 -4.42 -0.25 -16.03
C VAL A 409 -5.33 0.83 -15.46
N ASN A 410 -6.54 0.97 -15.99
CA ASN A 410 -7.49 1.94 -15.47
C ASN A 410 -8.32 1.32 -14.32
N ILE A 411 -8.22 1.89 -13.12
CA ILE A 411 -8.97 1.47 -11.94
C ILE A 411 -9.67 2.70 -11.37
N SER A 412 -11.00 2.67 -11.32
CA SER A 412 -11.82 3.79 -10.80
C SER A 412 -11.49 5.15 -11.46
N ASN A 413 -11.27 5.15 -12.77
CA ASN A 413 -10.91 6.32 -13.60
C ASN A 413 -9.50 6.88 -13.34
N GLU A 414 -8.66 6.17 -12.59
CA GLU A 414 -7.25 6.50 -12.40
C GLU A 414 -6.35 5.46 -13.07
N LEU A 415 -5.32 5.93 -13.77
CA LEU A 415 -4.35 5.06 -14.42
C LEU A 415 -3.28 4.62 -13.41
N PHE A 416 -3.19 3.32 -13.15
CA PHE A 416 -2.15 2.71 -12.32
C PHE A 416 -1.08 2.03 -13.17
N GLU A 417 0.19 2.24 -12.84
CA GLU A 417 1.29 1.43 -13.38
C GLU A 417 1.40 0.13 -12.59
N VAL A 418 1.48 -1.01 -13.29
CA VAL A 418 1.57 -2.34 -12.69
C VAL A 418 2.90 -2.99 -13.05
N PHE A 419 3.64 -3.40 -12.03
CA PHE A 419 4.95 -4.04 -12.13
C PHE A 419 4.87 -5.46 -11.59
N ILE A 420 5.24 -6.43 -12.43
CA ILE A 420 5.35 -7.83 -12.03
C ILE A 420 6.80 -8.14 -11.68
N VAL A 421 7.00 -8.74 -10.52
CA VAL A 421 8.27 -9.27 -10.05
C VAL A 421 8.11 -10.76 -9.79
N SER A 422 8.54 -11.55 -10.77
CA SER A 422 8.55 -13.00 -10.72
C SER A 422 9.74 -13.52 -9.93
N LYS A 423 9.51 -14.52 -9.08
CA LYS A 423 10.52 -15.17 -8.24
C LYS A 423 10.39 -16.68 -8.38
N ALA A 424 11.51 -17.37 -8.56
CA ALA A 424 11.55 -18.82 -8.51
C ALA A 424 11.24 -19.31 -7.09
N ASP A 425 10.23 -20.16 -6.93
CA ASP A 425 9.83 -20.72 -5.64
C ASP A 425 9.20 -22.11 -5.83
N ARG A 426 9.70 -23.11 -5.10
CA ARG A 426 9.19 -24.49 -5.17
C ARG A 426 7.74 -24.64 -4.69
N SER A 427 7.27 -23.71 -3.88
CA SER A 427 5.88 -23.61 -3.40
C SER A 427 5.05 -22.59 -4.20
N GLY A 428 5.62 -22.06 -5.29
CA GLY A 428 4.96 -21.12 -6.19
C GLY A 428 3.89 -21.76 -7.07
N LEU A 429 3.35 -20.95 -7.96
CA LEU A 429 2.45 -21.35 -9.04
C LEU A 429 3.04 -22.55 -9.79
N SER A 430 2.21 -23.58 -10.03
CA SER A 430 2.56 -24.71 -10.90
C SER A 430 3.02 -24.18 -12.25
N ALA A 431 4.21 -24.58 -12.69
CA ALA A 431 4.78 -24.08 -13.93
C ALA A 431 5.37 -25.23 -14.77
N PRO A 432 5.61 -24.99 -16.07
CA PRO A 432 6.28 -25.96 -16.92
C PRO A 432 7.69 -26.33 -16.44
N LYS A 433 8.08 -27.57 -16.68
CA LYS A 433 9.50 -27.93 -16.66
C LYS A 433 10.18 -27.37 -17.90
N ILE A 434 11.39 -26.85 -17.74
CA ILE A 434 12.16 -26.28 -18.85
C ILE A 434 13.00 -27.39 -19.48
N ILE A 435 12.83 -27.61 -20.78
CA ILE A 435 13.67 -28.56 -21.55
C ILE A 435 14.52 -27.76 -22.53
N TYR A 436 15.83 -27.92 -22.42
CA TYR A 436 16.75 -27.48 -23.48
C TYR A 436 16.67 -28.47 -24.63
N GLN A 437 16.39 -28.02 -25.85
CA GLN A 437 16.16 -28.89 -26.99
C GLN A 437 17.01 -28.48 -28.20
N THR A 438 17.72 -29.45 -28.75
CA THR A 438 18.58 -29.32 -29.93
C THR A 438 18.70 -30.66 -30.65
N ASN A 439 19.07 -30.71 -31.92
CA ASN A 439 19.28 -31.90 -32.76
C ASN A 439 18.18 -32.99 -32.67
N VAL A 440 16.93 -32.60 -32.49
CA VAL A 440 15.81 -33.51 -32.31
C VAL A 440 14.54 -32.91 -32.93
N GLU A 441 13.48 -33.71 -33.04
CA GLU A 441 12.17 -33.24 -33.44
C GLU A 441 11.69 -32.11 -32.52
N GLU A 442 11.27 -30.99 -33.13
CA GLU A 442 10.82 -29.82 -32.38
C GLU A 442 9.61 -30.19 -31.49
N GLY A 443 9.78 -29.95 -30.19
CA GLY A 443 8.71 -30.05 -29.22
C GLY A 443 7.73 -28.88 -29.32
N ARG A 444 6.60 -28.95 -28.62
CA ARG A 444 5.70 -27.80 -28.48
C ARG A 444 5.56 -27.45 -27.01
N SER A 445 5.89 -26.20 -26.68
CA SER A 445 5.63 -25.63 -25.36
C SER A 445 4.14 -25.71 -25.06
N ARG A 446 3.82 -26.03 -23.82
CA ARG A 446 2.45 -26.29 -23.37
C ARG A 446 2.35 -26.25 -21.86
N ASN A 447 1.22 -25.78 -21.36
CA ASN A 447 0.91 -25.80 -19.95
C ASN A 447 -0.43 -26.48 -19.67
N TRP A 448 -0.48 -27.80 -19.91
CA TRP A 448 -1.63 -28.65 -19.56
C TRP A 448 -1.34 -29.43 -18.27
N GLU A 449 -2.35 -29.71 -17.45
CA GLU A 449 -2.13 -30.20 -16.08
C GLU A 449 -1.44 -31.57 -16.03
N GLY A 450 -1.67 -32.43 -17.05
CA GLY A 450 -0.98 -33.70 -17.21
C GLY A 450 0.34 -33.61 -18.00
N SER A 451 0.66 -32.46 -18.60
CA SER A 451 1.91 -32.23 -19.34
C SER A 451 2.23 -30.73 -19.44
N ARG A 452 3.14 -30.25 -18.59
CA ARG A 452 3.64 -28.87 -18.60
C ARG A 452 5.10 -28.85 -19.03
N ILE A 453 5.38 -28.38 -20.24
CA ILE A 453 6.74 -28.32 -20.79
C ILE A 453 6.95 -26.97 -21.47
N LEU A 454 8.06 -26.31 -21.14
CA LEU A 454 8.53 -25.11 -21.80
C LEU A 454 9.84 -25.46 -22.49
N PHE A 455 9.85 -25.46 -23.82
CA PHE A 455 11.05 -25.75 -24.58
C PHE A 455 11.86 -24.49 -24.82
N TYR A 456 13.17 -24.63 -24.69
CA TYR A 456 14.15 -23.68 -25.17
C TYR A 456 14.87 -24.31 -26.37
N TYR A 457 14.84 -23.63 -27.51
CA TYR A 457 15.37 -24.15 -28.76
C TYR A 457 16.73 -23.54 -29.09
N GLU A 458 17.67 -24.38 -29.51
CA GLU A 458 18.94 -23.92 -30.06
C GLU A 458 19.53 -24.94 -31.04
N GLY A 459 20.05 -24.46 -32.16
CA GLY A 459 20.68 -25.32 -33.17
C GLY A 459 19.67 -25.98 -34.10
N TYR A 460 19.97 -27.20 -34.54
CA TYR A 460 19.16 -27.90 -35.53
C TYR A 460 17.93 -28.54 -34.90
N LEU A 461 16.74 -28.30 -35.46
CA LEU A 461 15.50 -28.95 -35.07
C LEU A 461 14.85 -29.65 -36.27
N TYR A 462 14.17 -30.76 -36.00
CA TYR A 462 13.53 -31.57 -37.03
C TYR A 462 12.01 -31.40 -37.05
N TYR A 463 11.44 -31.27 -38.25
CA TYR A 463 10.01 -31.06 -38.49
C TYR A 463 9.42 -32.21 -39.28
N ASN A 464 8.77 -33.16 -38.62
CA ASN A 464 8.28 -34.40 -39.28
C ASN A 464 7.29 -34.18 -40.45
N TYR A 465 6.62 -33.02 -40.53
CA TYR A 465 5.65 -32.67 -41.58
C TYR A 465 6.27 -32.03 -42.83
N TRP A 466 7.60 -31.92 -42.92
CA TRP A 466 8.31 -31.25 -44.01
C TRP A 466 7.88 -31.68 -45.42
N LYS A 467 7.50 -32.96 -45.59
CA LYS A 467 7.01 -33.52 -46.87
C LYS A 467 5.72 -32.88 -47.38
N LYS A 468 4.95 -32.20 -46.53
CA LYS A 468 3.72 -31.49 -46.93
C LYS A 468 4.00 -30.18 -47.68
N TYR A 469 5.24 -29.69 -47.63
CA TYR A 469 5.63 -28.40 -48.17
C TYR A 469 6.77 -28.56 -49.19
N PRO A 470 6.51 -29.17 -50.36
CA PRO A 470 7.55 -29.61 -51.30
C PRO A 470 8.48 -28.50 -51.80
N ASP A 471 8.00 -27.25 -51.83
CA ASP A 471 8.76 -26.09 -52.31
C ASP A 471 9.41 -25.27 -51.17
N SER A 472 9.36 -25.76 -49.93
CA SER A 472 9.87 -25.04 -48.75
C SER A 472 11.33 -25.35 -48.45
N MET A 473 11.99 -24.45 -47.70
CA MET A 473 13.33 -24.69 -47.18
C MET A 473 13.41 -25.93 -46.27
N LEU A 474 12.33 -26.22 -45.54
CA LEU A 474 12.19 -27.43 -44.76
C LEU A 474 12.27 -28.69 -45.64
N TYR A 475 11.72 -28.66 -46.85
CA TYR A 475 11.76 -29.82 -47.76
C TYR A 475 13.16 -30.04 -48.36
N ILE A 476 13.82 -28.96 -48.78
CA ILE A 476 15.20 -28.99 -49.28
C ILE A 476 16.13 -29.60 -48.23
N ASN A 477 15.97 -29.17 -46.97
CA ASN A 477 16.80 -29.60 -45.85
C ASN A 477 16.31 -30.88 -45.16
N LYS A 478 15.43 -31.66 -45.79
CA LYS A 478 14.90 -32.94 -45.29
C LYS A 478 14.26 -32.85 -43.89
N GLY A 479 13.63 -31.74 -43.60
CA GLY A 479 12.93 -31.44 -42.35
C GLY A 479 13.79 -30.79 -41.27
N TRP A 480 15.09 -30.58 -41.51
CA TRP A 480 15.94 -29.90 -40.54
C TRP A 480 15.97 -28.40 -40.78
N GLU A 481 15.80 -27.63 -39.71
CA GLU A 481 15.96 -26.18 -39.68
C GLU A 481 16.92 -25.78 -38.56
N TYR A 482 17.78 -24.81 -38.83
CA TYR A 482 18.64 -24.24 -37.79
C TYR A 482 17.94 -23.05 -37.13
N LYS A 483 17.71 -23.12 -35.83
CA LYS A 483 17.25 -22.00 -35.01
C LYS A 483 18.40 -21.42 -34.20
N SER A 484 18.61 -20.12 -34.36
CA SER A 484 19.43 -19.33 -33.44
C SER A 484 18.65 -19.09 -32.14
N ASP A 485 19.35 -18.72 -31.07
CA ASP A 485 18.73 -18.45 -29.78
C ASP A 485 17.83 -17.21 -29.81
N ASP A 486 16.54 -17.41 -30.06
CA ASP A 486 15.53 -16.35 -29.98
C ASP A 486 15.08 -16.15 -28.52
N ILE A 487 15.88 -15.38 -27.78
CA ILE A 487 15.65 -15.09 -26.37
C ILE A 487 14.30 -14.37 -26.15
N GLU A 488 13.91 -13.48 -27.05
CA GLU A 488 12.69 -12.69 -26.90
C GLU A 488 11.44 -13.51 -27.18
N ASP A 489 11.48 -14.42 -28.16
CA ASP A 489 10.42 -15.42 -28.37
C ASP A 489 10.30 -16.33 -27.15
N TYR A 490 11.42 -16.86 -26.63
CA TYR A 490 11.40 -17.69 -25.43
C TYR A 490 10.79 -16.97 -24.23
N LYS A 491 11.11 -15.69 -24.01
CA LYS A 491 10.51 -14.84 -22.97
C LYS A 491 8.99 -14.69 -23.16
N MET A 492 8.55 -14.40 -24.38
CA MET A 492 7.13 -14.26 -24.70
C MET A 492 6.36 -15.56 -24.49
N VAL A 493 6.88 -16.69 -25.01
CA VAL A 493 6.29 -18.02 -24.84
C VAL A 493 6.26 -18.41 -23.36
N SER A 494 7.32 -18.15 -22.60
CA SER A 494 7.34 -18.39 -21.15
C SER A 494 6.21 -17.66 -20.44
N ALA A 495 5.99 -16.38 -20.77
CA ALA A 495 4.94 -15.55 -20.20
C ALA A 495 3.54 -16.04 -20.57
N HIS A 496 3.35 -16.50 -21.81
CA HIS A 496 2.11 -17.10 -22.29
C HIS A 496 1.80 -18.39 -21.54
N GLU A 497 2.76 -19.32 -21.49
CA GLU A 497 2.56 -20.62 -20.86
C GLU A 497 2.27 -20.46 -19.37
N ILE A 498 3.08 -19.70 -18.63
CA ILE A 498 2.85 -19.43 -17.20
C ILE A 498 1.51 -18.70 -16.98
N GLY A 499 1.12 -17.85 -17.92
CA GLY A 499 -0.15 -17.13 -17.91
C GLY A 499 -1.37 -18.05 -17.82
N HIS A 500 -1.33 -19.23 -18.45
CA HIS A 500 -2.42 -20.19 -18.36
C HIS A 500 -2.75 -20.61 -16.93
N GLU A 501 -1.76 -20.73 -16.05
CA GLU A 501 -1.98 -21.16 -14.66
C GLU A 501 -2.51 -20.01 -13.79
N ILE A 502 -2.15 -18.76 -14.10
CA ILE A 502 -2.76 -17.57 -13.49
C ILE A 502 -4.25 -17.53 -13.83
N LEU A 503 -4.58 -17.68 -15.12
CA LEU A 503 -5.95 -17.66 -15.61
C LEU A 503 -6.77 -18.87 -15.13
N LEU A 504 -6.12 -20.03 -14.97
CA LEU A 504 -6.73 -21.23 -14.42
C LEU A 504 -7.17 -21.02 -12.97
N ALA A 505 -6.31 -20.38 -12.16
CA ALA A 505 -6.62 -20.07 -10.77
C ALA A 505 -7.77 -19.06 -10.61
N TYR A 506 -7.98 -18.19 -11.60
CA TYR A 506 -9.07 -17.21 -11.59
C TYR A 506 -10.40 -17.77 -12.10
N GLY A 507 -10.42 -18.31 -13.33
CA GLY A 507 -11.64 -18.62 -14.07
C GLY A 507 -11.77 -20.09 -14.50
N GLY A 508 -10.89 -20.97 -14.01
CA GLY A 508 -10.92 -22.40 -14.33
C GLY A 508 -10.48 -22.72 -15.77
N HIS A 509 -10.68 -23.98 -16.17
CA HIS A 509 -10.13 -24.50 -17.43
C HIS A 509 -10.67 -23.81 -18.67
N ILE A 510 -11.95 -23.42 -18.70
CA ILE A 510 -12.57 -22.79 -19.88
C ILE A 510 -11.92 -21.43 -20.12
N TYR A 511 -11.76 -20.64 -19.06
CA TYR A 511 -11.16 -19.31 -19.16
C TYR A 511 -9.68 -19.40 -19.55
N SER A 512 -8.94 -20.33 -18.93
CA SER A 512 -7.50 -20.52 -19.20
C SER A 512 -7.20 -21.05 -20.61
N LYS A 513 -7.98 -22.00 -21.14
CA LYS A 513 -7.57 -22.84 -22.29
C LYS A 513 -8.22 -22.48 -23.62
N THR A 514 -9.22 -21.62 -23.62
CA THR A 514 -9.89 -21.19 -24.86
C THR A 514 -9.14 -20.07 -25.59
N HIS A 515 -8.04 -19.54 -25.02
CA HIS A 515 -7.27 -18.42 -25.60
C HIS A 515 -8.20 -17.26 -26.00
N GLU A 516 -9.07 -16.85 -25.07
CA GLU A 516 -10.16 -15.90 -25.34
C GLU A 516 -11.11 -16.28 -26.49
N GLY A 517 -11.36 -17.58 -26.65
CA GLY A 517 -12.18 -18.14 -27.72
C GLY A 517 -11.46 -18.28 -29.08
N THR A 518 -10.15 -18.03 -29.16
CA THR A 518 -9.37 -18.15 -30.41
C THR A 518 -8.76 -19.53 -30.65
N SER A 519 -8.77 -20.42 -29.66
CA SER A 519 -8.39 -21.84 -29.81
C SER A 519 -9.62 -22.76 -29.77
N HIS A 520 -9.45 -23.99 -30.24
CA HIS A 520 -10.49 -25.00 -30.12
C HIS A 520 -10.69 -25.39 -28.64
N TRP A 521 -11.94 -25.55 -28.19
CA TRP A 521 -12.30 -26.00 -26.83
C TRP A 521 -11.71 -27.37 -26.45
N SER A 522 -11.27 -28.16 -27.44
CA SER A 522 -10.58 -29.43 -27.23
C SER A 522 -9.09 -29.20 -26.97
N ILE A 523 -8.73 -29.35 -25.70
CA ILE A 523 -7.42 -29.20 -25.04
C ILE A 523 -6.23 -29.90 -25.75
N ILE A 524 -6.51 -30.84 -26.67
CA ILE A 524 -5.49 -31.66 -27.36
C ILE A 524 -5.09 -31.04 -28.71
N LEU A 525 -5.97 -30.26 -29.35
CA LEU A 525 -5.72 -29.61 -30.63
C LEU A 525 -5.49 -28.12 -30.37
N GLN A 526 -4.25 -27.76 -30.09
CA GLN A 526 -3.81 -26.36 -29.98
C GLN A 526 -3.64 -25.70 -31.36
N ASP A 527 -4.49 -26.05 -32.33
CA ASP A 527 -4.52 -25.37 -33.62
C ASP A 527 -5.32 -24.08 -33.46
N PRO A 528 -4.93 -22.99 -34.15
CA PRO A 528 -5.77 -21.81 -34.25
C PRO A 528 -7.14 -22.28 -34.74
N SER A 529 -8.21 -21.90 -34.03
CA SER A 529 -9.55 -22.18 -34.52
C SER A 529 -9.75 -21.53 -35.90
N SER A 530 -10.75 -21.96 -36.66
CA SER A 530 -11.15 -21.23 -37.89
C SER A 530 -11.50 -19.76 -37.63
N SER A 531 -11.66 -19.36 -36.36
CA SER A 531 -11.89 -18.01 -35.84
C SER A 531 -10.63 -17.27 -35.36
N ALA A 532 -9.43 -17.82 -35.51
CA ALA A 532 -8.20 -17.10 -35.18
C ALA A 532 -8.12 -15.77 -35.95
N THR A 533 -7.92 -14.69 -35.22
CA THR A 533 -7.97 -13.33 -35.75
C THR A 533 -6.66 -12.95 -36.42
N ASP A 534 -6.73 -11.99 -37.34
CA ASP A 534 -5.52 -11.35 -37.84
C ASP A 534 -4.91 -10.47 -36.74
N ILE A 535 -3.58 -10.34 -36.74
CA ILE A 535 -2.89 -9.46 -35.80
C ILE A 535 -3.38 -8.02 -36.03
N PRO A 536 -3.71 -7.25 -34.98
CA PRO A 536 -4.05 -5.84 -35.13
C PRO A 536 -2.94 -5.07 -35.84
N ASN A 537 -3.29 -4.25 -36.83
CA ASN A 537 -2.29 -3.46 -37.57
C ASN A 537 -1.62 -2.39 -36.69
N THR A 538 -2.30 -1.93 -35.63
CA THR A 538 -1.81 -0.96 -34.65
C THR A 538 -2.25 -1.34 -33.24
N GLY A 539 -1.59 -0.80 -32.21
CA GLY A 539 -1.94 -1.02 -30.80
C GLY A 539 -1.38 -2.33 -30.22
N GLU A 540 -1.97 -2.78 -29.12
CA GLU A 540 -1.51 -3.96 -28.38
C GLU A 540 -1.84 -5.27 -29.12
N ILE A 541 -0.99 -6.27 -28.91
CA ILE A 541 -1.22 -7.67 -29.29
C ILE A 541 -1.41 -8.43 -27.99
N ASP A 542 -2.53 -9.15 -27.90
CA ASP A 542 -2.88 -9.88 -26.69
C ASP A 542 -1.98 -11.10 -26.53
N LEU A 543 -1.26 -11.16 -25.40
CA LEU A 543 -0.38 -12.27 -25.06
C LEU A 543 -1.10 -13.61 -25.08
N MET A 544 -2.37 -13.69 -24.69
CA MET A 544 -3.09 -14.96 -24.48
C MET A 544 -3.88 -15.44 -25.70
N LYS A 545 -4.02 -14.61 -26.74
CA LYS A 545 -4.71 -14.97 -27.99
C LYS A 545 -3.79 -15.64 -29.00
N TYR A 546 -4.34 -16.57 -29.80
CA TYR A 546 -3.68 -17.07 -31.01
C TYR A 546 -4.00 -16.19 -32.21
N TYR A 547 -2.96 -15.83 -32.97
CA TYR A 547 -3.08 -15.13 -34.24
C TYR A 547 -2.54 -15.97 -35.41
N LYS A 548 -3.01 -15.66 -36.62
CA LYS A 548 -2.59 -16.36 -37.85
C LYS A 548 -1.15 -16.08 -38.29
N ASN A 549 -0.62 -14.91 -37.91
CA ASN A 549 0.70 -14.44 -38.31
C ASN A 549 1.68 -14.46 -37.14
N ARG A 550 2.99 -14.31 -37.41
CA ARG A 550 4.03 -14.21 -36.38
C ARG A 550 3.81 -12.94 -35.54
N TYR A 551 3.91 -13.08 -34.21
CA TYR A 551 3.75 -12.00 -33.24
C TYR A 551 4.82 -10.93 -33.42
N ASP A 552 4.40 -9.66 -33.33
CA ASP A 552 5.32 -8.58 -33.00
C ASP A 552 5.51 -8.58 -31.47
N ILE A 553 6.62 -9.16 -31.02
CA ILE A 553 6.94 -9.32 -29.60
C ILE A 553 6.95 -7.98 -28.87
N THR A 554 7.31 -6.88 -29.55
CA THR A 554 7.38 -5.54 -28.94
C THR A 554 6.00 -4.96 -28.61
N ARG A 555 4.96 -5.44 -29.30
CA ARG A 555 3.56 -5.05 -29.11
C ARG A 555 2.77 -6.06 -28.28
N THR A 556 3.38 -7.21 -27.96
CA THR A 556 2.70 -8.31 -27.27
C THR A 556 2.72 -8.10 -25.76
N ILE A 557 1.54 -8.05 -25.15
CA ILE A 557 1.36 -7.73 -23.74
C ILE A 557 0.04 -8.33 -23.22
N ILE A 558 -0.03 -8.60 -21.92
CA ILE A 558 -1.28 -9.05 -21.29
C ILE A 558 -2.34 -7.93 -21.33
N PRO A 559 -3.63 -8.22 -21.64
CA PRO A 559 -4.67 -7.19 -21.58
C PRO A 559 -4.94 -6.74 -20.15
N GLU A 560 -5.40 -5.49 -19.97
CA GLU A 560 -5.69 -4.90 -18.64
C GLU A 560 -6.61 -5.81 -17.82
N PHE A 561 -7.65 -6.33 -18.47
CA PHE A 561 -8.61 -7.23 -17.85
C PHE A 561 -7.91 -8.43 -17.24
N ASP A 562 -6.97 -9.08 -17.96
CA ASP A 562 -6.23 -10.24 -17.48
C ASP A 562 -5.22 -9.92 -16.37
N LEU A 563 -4.60 -8.75 -16.46
CA LEU A 563 -3.66 -8.31 -15.44
C LEU A 563 -4.32 -8.11 -14.06
N LEU A 564 -5.54 -7.55 -14.04
CA LEU A 564 -6.27 -7.29 -12.79
C LEU A 564 -6.61 -8.57 -12.00
N LYS A 565 -6.59 -9.75 -12.64
CA LYS A 565 -6.78 -11.03 -11.91
C LYS A 565 -5.72 -11.28 -10.86
N LEU A 566 -4.50 -10.80 -11.05
CA LEU A 566 -3.45 -10.95 -10.04
C LEU A 566 -3.78 -10.22 -8.74
N ILE A 567 -4.54 -9.13 -8.82
CA ILE A 567 -5.10 -8.42 -7.66
C ILE A 567 -6.23 -9.25 -7.05
N TRP A 568 -7.18 -9.73 -7.86
CA TRP A 568 -8.28 -10.59 -7.37
C TRP A 568 -7.78 -11.86 -6.69
N LEU A 569 -6.70 -12.47 -7.18
CA LEU A 569 -6.11 -13.68 -6.61
C LEU A 569 -5.54 -13.47 -5.19
N THR A 570 -5.33 -12.22 -4.76
CA THR A 570 -5.00 -11.88 -3.36
C THR A 570 -6.22 -11.76 -2.45
N LYS A 571 -7.42 -12.10 -2.94
CA LYS A 571 -8.68 -12.08 -2.18
C LYS A 571 -8.50 -12.65 -0.78
N LEU A 572 -8.87 -11.86 0.21
CA LEU A 572 -8.80 -12.21 1.62
C LEU A 572 -10.13 -12.82 2.07
N LYS A 573 -10.05 -13.81 2.95
CA LYS A 573 -11.15 -14.29 3.77
C LYS A 573 -10.97 -13.76 5.20
N ILE A 574 -12.03 -13.20 5.76
CA ILE A 574 -12.10 -12.62 7.10
C ILE A 574 -12.78 -13.64 8.04
N LYS A 575 -12.33 -13.72 9.28
CA LYS A 575 -12.92 -14.56 10.33
C LYS A 575 -12.86 -13.91 11.70
#